data_AF-A0A2E5YJ59-F1
#
_entry.id   AF-A0A2E5YJ59-F1
#
_cell.length_a   1.000
_cell.length_b   1.000
_cell.length_c   1.000
_cell.angle_alpha   90.00
_cell.angle_beta   90.00
_cell.angle_gamma   90.00
#
_symmetry.space_group_name_H-M   'P 1'
#
loop_
_entity.id
_entity.type
_entity.pdbx_description
1 polymer ?
#
loop_
_entity_poly.entity_id
_entity_poly.type
_entity_poly.pdbx_seq_one_letter_code
_entity_poly.pdbx_strand_id
1 'polypeptide(L)'
;MQVYGQSPGPVLPALAGFDDQGDEHGWNEFLRIAGDLFREHGDIPFVHWHSYERTHVTAYMDFYGDPGGIAARVLDNLLDLLPITRGALALPVTSYSLKVIEQYVGFERSQEEFGGTWSIAQYMAAQEMNPGAQRDAIVAEILKYNEEDLAATWAVLAWLRGL
;
A
#
# COMPACT_ATOMS: atom_id res chain seq x y z
N MET A 1 -5.14 3.08 -0.05
CA MET A 1 -4.60 4.07 0.90
C MET A 1 -5.51 4.15 2.11
N GLN A 2 -4.99 4.49 3.28
CA GLN A 2 -5.80 4.79 4.47
C GLN A 2 -5.13 5.93 5.23
N VAL A 3 -5.91 6.92 5.66
CA VAL A 3 -5.39 8.02 6.50
C VAL A 3 -5.31 7.51 7.93
N TYR A 4 -4.10 7.53 8.50
CA TYR A 4 -3.87 7.20 9.90
C TYR A 4 -3.60 8.46 10.74
N GLY A 5 -4.03 8.44 12.00
CA GLY A 5 -3.92 9.57 12.91
C GLY A 5 -4.72 9.32 14.20
N GLN A 6 -5.13 10.39 14.88
CA GLN A 6 -6.00 10.29 16.06
C GLN A 6 -7.39 9.71 15.74
N SER A 7 -7.83 9.82 14.49
CA SER A 7 -9.06 9.23 13.98
C SER A 7 -8.77 8.64 12.61
N PRO A 8 -8.52 7.31 12.51
CA PRO A 8 -8.25 6.67 11.23
C PRO A 8 -9.43 6.79 10.27
N GLY A 9 -9.15 7.09 9.01
CA GLY A 9 -10.13 7.10 7.93
C GLY A 9 -10.47 5.69 7.43
N PRO A 10 -11.46 5.53 6.54
CA PRO A 10 -11.73 4.26 5.88
C PRO A 10 -10.58 3.86 4.94
N VAL A 11 -10.52 2.58 4.58
CA VAL A 11 -9.66 2.11 3.49
C VAL A 11 -10.20 2.64 2.16
N LEU A 12 -9.34 3.27 1.38
CA LEU A 12 -9.61 3.83 0.07
C LEU A 12 -8.82 3.03 -0.99
N PRO A 13 -9.39 1.93 -1.51
CA PRO A 13 -8.73 1.12 -2.53
C PRO A 13 -8.88 1.77 -3.91
N ALA A 14 -7.79 1.86 -4.66
CA ALA A 14 -7.81 2.08 -6.11
C ALA A 14 -7.53 0.73 -6.77
N LEU A 15 -8.51 0.19 -7.49
CA LEU A 15 -8.44 -1.17 -8.04
C LEU A 15 -8.37 -1.13 -9.56
N ALA A 16 -7.43 -1.86 -10.12
CA ALA A 16 -7.42 -2.14 -11.54
C ALA A 16 -8.54 -3.12 -11.89
N GLY A 17 -9.35 -2.77 -12.89
CA GLY A 17 -10.34 -3.66 -13.47
C GLY A 17 -9.70 -4.90 -14.10
N PHE A 18 -10.52 -5.90 -14.44
CA PHE A 18 -10.08 -7.12 -15.15
C PHE A 18 -10.13 -6.97 -16.68
N ASP A 19 -10.25 -5.74 -17.18
CA ASP A 19 -10.27 -5.42 -18.61
C ASP A 19 -8.96 -4.75 -19.05
N ASP A 20 -8.78 -4.57 -20.36
CA ASP A 20 -7.56 -4.00 -20.96
C ASP A 20 -7.29 -2.54 -20.53
N GLN A 21 -8.28 -1.86 -19.94
CA GLN A 21 -8.19 -0.49 -19.42
C GLN A 21 -8.12 -0.46 -17.89
N GLY A 22 -8.07 -1.62 -17.23
CA GLY A 22 -8.15 -1.75 -15.79
C GLY A 22 -7.09 -0.95 -15.07
N ASP A 23 -5.84 -1.05 -15.54
CA ASP A 23 -4.70 -0.31 -14.97
C ASP A 23 -4.84 1.21 -15.11
N GLU A 24 -5.34 1.71 -16.25
CA GLU A 24 -5.57 3.15 -16.46
C GLU A 24 -6.69 3.66 -15.55
N HIS A 25 -7.78 2.90 -15.41
CA HIS A 25 -8.86 3.23 -14.48
C HIS A 25 -8.38 3.23 -13.02
N GLY A 26 -7.59 2.22 -12.63
CA GLY A 26 -6.98 2.14 -11.30
C GLY A 26 -6.03 3.30 -11.03
N TRP A 27 -5.24 3.70 -12.02
CA TRP A 27 -4.35 4.85 -11.95
C TRP A 27 -5.11 6.17 -11.74
N ASN A 28 -6.13 6.41 -12.56
CA ASN A 28 -6.95 7.61 -12.45
C ASN A 28 -7.68 7.70 -11.10
N GLU A 29 -8.15 6.56 -10.58
CA GLU A 29 -8.76 6.48 -9.25
C GLU A 29 -7.73 6.74 -8.13
N PHE A 30 -6.51 6.21 -8.26
CA PHE A 30 -5.41 6.52 -7.35
C PHE A 30 -5.10 8.03 -7.31
N LEU A 31 -4.98 8.68 -8.47
CA LEU A 31 -4.77 10.14 -8.55
C LEU A 31 -5.93 10.92 -7.94
N ARG A 32 -7.18 10.49 -8.19
CA ARG A 32 -8.36 11.13 -7.62
C ARG A 32 -8.33 11.06 -6.09
N ILE A 33 -8.12 9.88 -5.53
CA ILE A 33 -8.06 9.68 -4.08
C ILE A 33 -6.91 10.50 -3.48
N ALA A 34 -5.70 10.41 -4.03
CA ALA A 34 -4.55 11.16 -3.53
C ALA A 34 -4.78 12.68 -3.60
N GLY A 35 -5.39 13.17 -4.68
CA GLY A 35 -5.76 14.58 -4.84
C GLY A 35 -6.79 15.05 -3.82
N ASP A 36 -7.78 14.21 -3.48
CA ASP A 36 -8.74 14.51 -2.42
C ASP A 36 -8.06 14.54 -1.04
N LEU A 37 -7.17 13.59 -0.75
CA LEU A 37 -6.38 13.57 0.49
C LEU A 37 -5.51 14.82 0.65
N PHE A 38 -4.83 15.25 -0.41
CA PHE A 38 -4.04 16.48 -0.40
C PHE A 38 -4.90 17.74 -0.20
N ARG A 39 -6.13 17.73 -0.72
CA ARG A 39 -7.06 18.86 -0.56
C ARG A 39 -7.58 18.95 0.87
N GLU A 40 -7.84 17.82 1.50
CA GLU A 40 -8.35 17.74 2.87
C GLU A 40 -7.27 17.97 3.92
N HIS A 41 -6.08 17.41 3.73
CA HIS A 41 -5.06 17.36 4.77
C HIS A 41 -3.77 18.13 4.45
N GLY A 42 -3.63 18.69 3.24
CA GLY A 42 -2.38 19.31 2.80
C GLY A 42 -1.30 18.29 2.48
N ASP A 43 -0.03 18.70 2.54
CA ASP A 43 1.15 17.86 2.25
C ASP A 43 1.42 16.82 3.35
N ILE A 44 0.54 15.83 3.46
CA ILE A 44 0.70 14.71 4.38
C ILE A 44 1.67 13.66 3.83
N PRO A 45 2.46 13.00 4.68
CA PRO A 45 3.36 11.93 4.24
C PRO A 45 2.59 10.70 3.74
N PHE A 46 3.02 10.17 2.59
CA PHE A 46 2.59 8.88 2.07
C PHE A 46 3.56 7.82 2.58
N VAL A 47 3.23 7.25 3.73
CA VAL A 47 4.08 6.29 4.43
C VAL A 47 4.06 4.95 3.72
N HIS A 48 5.23 4.40 3.43
CA HIS A 48 5.37 3.10 2.78
C HIS A 48 6.61 2.36 3.28
N TRP A 49 6.79 1.12 2.80
CA TRP A 49 7.91 0.27 3.18
C TRP A 49 8.71 -0.18 1.96
N HIS A 50 9.98 0.25 1.87
CA HIS A 50 10.88 -0.08 0.76
C HIS A 50 10.55 0.67 -0.55
N SER A 51 11.43 0.55 -1.54
CA SER A 51 11.37 1.25 -2.82
C SER A 51 10.24 0.85 -3.80
N TYR A 52 9.41 -0.14 -3.50
CA TYR A 52 8.51 -0.74 -4.50
C TYR A 52 7.47 0.27 -5.02
N GLU A 53 6.85 1.03 -4.11
CA GLU A 53 5.80 2.01 -4.39
C GLU A 53 6.33 3.15 -5.25
N ARG A 54 7.50 3.69 -4.89
CA ARG A 54 8.17 4.76 -5.68
C ARG A 54 8.37 4.32 -7.13
N THR A 55 8.87 3.09 -7.33
CA THR A 55 9.11 2.55 -8.67
C THR A 55 7.82 2.46 -9.48
N HIS A 56 6.74 1.91 -8.89
CA HIS A 56 5.48 1.71 -9.61
C HIS A 56 4.74 3.03 -9.87
N VAL A 57 4.70 3.95 -8.91
CA VAL A 57 4.09 5.28 -9.12
C VAL A 57 4.83 6.04 -10.22
N THR A 58 6.17 5.95 -10.26
CA THR A 58 6.96 6.58 -11.34
C THR A 58 6.65 5.95 -12.69
N ALA A 59 6.62 4.61 -12.77
CA ALA A 59 6.32 3.90 -14.01
C ALA A 59 4.91 4.21 -14.54
N TYR A 60 3.91 4.25 -13.67
CA TYR A 60 2.53 4.59 -14.06
C TYR A 60 2.40 6.07 -14.45
N MET A 61 3.12 6.97 -13.77
CA MET A 61 3.20 8.38 -14.17
C MET A 61 3.83 8.54 -15.55
N ASP A 62 4.90 7.80 -15.87
CA ASP A 62 5.55 7.85 -17.18
C ASP A 62 4.65 7.27 -18.29
N PHE A 63 3.87 6.24 -17.98
CA PHE A 63 3.03 5.53 -18.95
C PHE A 63 1.66 6.19 -19.18
N TYR A 64 0.93 6.50 -18.11
CA TYR A 64 -0.43 7.06 -18.15
C TYR A 64 -0.48 8.59 -17.99
N GLY A 65 0.62 9.21 -17.50
CA GLY A 65 0.70 10.65 -17.28
C GLY A 65 0.20 11.11 -15.91
N ASP A 66 0.48 12.38 -15.62
CA ASP A 66 0.05 13.07 -14.39
C ASP A 66 -0.37 14.52 -14.70
N PRO A 67 -1.50 14.74 -15.39
CA PRO A 67 -1.92 16.07 -15.82
C PRO A 67 -2.19 17.03 -14.65
N GLY A 68 -2.51 16.48 -13.46
CA GLY A 68 -2.79 17.25 -12.26
C GLY A 68 -1.57 17.51 -11.36
N GLY A 69 -0.40 16.96 -11.68
CA GLY A 69 0.78 17.00 -10.81
C GLY A 69 0.59 16.26 -9.48
N ILE A 70 -0.41 15.37 -9.40
CA ILE A 70 -0.77 14.66 -8.15
C ILE A 70 0.23 13.54 -7.88
N ALA A 71 0.58 12.74 -8.88
CA ALA A 71 1.57 11.68 -8.70
C ALA A 71 2.95 12.24 -8.36
N ALA A 72 3.39 13.32 -9.03
CA ALA A 72 4.61 14.02 -8.67
C ALA A 72 4.58 14.48 -7.21
N ARG A 73 3.45 15.07 -6.77
CA ARG A 73 3.26 15.48 -5.38
C ARG A 73 3.25 14.29 -4.40
N VAL A 74 2.69 13.14 -4.76
CA VAL A 74 2.80 11.91 -3.97
C VAL A 74 4.28 11.51 -3.83
N LEU A 75 5.04 11.47 -4.93
CA LEU A 75 6.46 11.09 -4.92
C LEU A 75 7.31 11.99 -4.03
N ASP A 76 7.00 13.29 -3.98
CA ASP A 76 7.66 14.28 -3.11
C ASP A 76 7.29 14.09 -1.63
N ASN A 77 6.13 13.50 -1.34
CA ASN A 77 5.61 13.25 0.00
C ASN A 77 5.80 11.79 0.47
N LEU A 78 6.47 10.93 -0.31
CA LEU A 78 6.75 9.56 0.10
C LEU A 78 7.69 9.51 1.31
N LEU A 79 7.28 8.77 2.33
CA LEU A 79 8.08 8.50 3.52
C LEU A 79 8.38 7.00 3.62
N ASP A 80 9.59 6.61 3.24
CA ASP A 80 10.07 5.22 3.35
C ASP A 80 10.54 4.95 4.79
N LEU A 81 9.84 4.06 5.49
CA LEU A 81 10.19 3.69 6.87
C LEU A 81 11.39 2.75 6.97
N LEU A 82 11.72 2.01 5.91
CA LEU A 82 12.81 1.03 5.96
C LEU A 82 14.19 1.67 6.26
N PRO A 83 14.65 2.71 5.53
CA PRO A 83 15.93 3.35 5.83
C PRO A 83 15.93 4.03 7.21
N ILE A 84 14.80 4.59 7.63
CA ILE A 84 14.64 5.18 8.97
C ILE A 84 14.83 4.11 10.04
N THR A 85 14.15 2.97 9.90
CA THR A 85 14.23 1.85 10.85
C THR A 85 15.65 1.28 10.93
N ARG A 86 16.31 1.07 9.78
CA ARG A 86 17.69 0.56 9.71
C ARG A 86 18.71 1.54 10.28
N GLY A 87 18.50 2.85 10.08
CA GLY A 87 19.40 3.88 10.58
C GLY A 87 19.25 4.15 12.07
N ALA A 88 18.05 4.00 12.61
CA ALA A 88 17.76 4.26 14.02
C ALA A 88 18.07 3.08 14.95
N LEU A 89 17.94 1.83 14.47
CA LEU A 89 17.89 0.65 15.34
C LEU A 89 18.73 -0.52 14.83
N ALA A 90 19.46 -1.16 15.75
CA ALA A 90 20.12 -2.45 15.54
C ALA A 90 19.32 -3.56 16.25
N LEU A 91 18.48 -4.27 15.50
CA LEU A 91 17.58 -5.29 16.03
C LEU A 91 18.13 -6.71 15.79
N PRO A 92 17.94 -7.66 16.72
CA PRO A 92 18.39 -9.05 16.59
C PRO A 92 17.41 -9.86 15.72
N VAL A 93 17.19 -9.42 14.49
CA VAL A 93 16.21 -9.99 13.55
C VAL A 93 16.90 -10.52 12.29
N THR A 94 16.28 -11.47 11.61
CA THR A 94 16.84 -12.11 10.40
C THR A 94 16.82 -11.19 9.19
N SER A 95 15.89 -10.24 9.13
CA SER A 95 15.81 -9.21 8.10
C SER A 95 15.00 -8.01 8.59
N TYR A 96 15.04 -6.91 7.82
CA TYR A 96 14.19 -5.73 8.03
C TYR A 96 13.05 -5.71 6.99
N SER A 97 12.49 -6.85 6.63
CA SER A 97 11.21 -6.84 5.90
C SER A 97 10.09 -6.36 6.84
N LEU A 98 9.01 -5.79 6.29
CA LEU A 98 7.87 -5.37 7.09
C LEU A 98 7.36 -6.54 7.96
N LYS A 99 7.26 -7.74 7.37
CA LYS A 99 6.82 -8.96 8.05
C LYS A 99 7.66 -9.33 9.28
N VAL A 100 8.97 -9.10 9.25
CA VAL A 100 9.83 -9.41 10.41
C VAL A 100 9.74 -8.30 11.46
N ILE A 101 9.68 -7.04 11.04
CA ILE A 101 9.61 -5.90 11.96
C ILE A 101 8.24 -5.80 12.63
N GLU A 102 7.14 -6.01 11.90
CA GLU A 102 5.78 -6.00 12.44
C GLU A 102 5.62 -7.07 13.56
N GLN A 103 6.21 -8.27 13.37
CA GLN A 103 6.22 -9.32 14.39
C GLN A 103 7.05 -8.91 15.60
N TYR A 104 8.20 -8.27 15.37
CA TYR A 104 9.06 -7.77 16.45
C TYR A 104 8.35 -6.72 17.32
N VAL A 105 7.51 -5.85 16.72
CA VAL A 105 6.72 -4.85 17.46
C VAL A 105 5.42 -5.42 18.05
N GLY A 106 5.14 -6.71 17.84
CA GLY A 106 3.96 -7.39 18.37
C GLY A 106 2.68 -7.15 17.59
N PHE A 107 2.76 -6.78 16.30
CA PHE A 107 1.59 -6.72 15.44
C PHE A 107 1.14 -8.13 15.04
N GLU A 108 -0.15 -8.41 15.22
CA GLU A 108 -0.77 -9.69 14.86
C GLU A 108 -1.67 -9.53 13.64
N ARG A 109 -1.37 -10.27 12.58
CA ARG A 109 -2.22 -10.40 11.39
C ARG A 109 -3.40 -11.33 11.67
N SER A 110 -4.55 -11.06 11.06
CA SER A 110 -5.73 -11.93 11.15
C SER A 110 -5.75 -13.03 10.09
N GLN A 111 -5.03 -12.84 8.98
CA GLN A 111 -4.89 -13.85 7.93
C GLN A 111 -3.69 -14.79 8.19
N GLU A 112 -3.88 -16.10 7.96
CA GLU A 112 -2.79 -17.07 7.92
C GLU A 112 -1.81 -16.76 6.76
N GLU A 113 -0.56 -17.21 6.85
CA GLU A 113 0.55 -16.77 5.98
C GLU A 113 0.19 -16.59 4.50
N PHE A 114 0.05 -15.32 4.10
CA PHE A 114 0.10 -14.89 2.71
C PHE A 114 1.34 -14.00 2.51
N GLY A 115 1.98 -14.11 1.35
CA GLY A 115 3.11 -13.25 0.97
C GLY A 115 2.82 -12.55 -0.35
N GLY A 116 3.61 -11.54 -0.71
CA GLY A 116 3.41 -10.79 -1.96
C GLY A 116 3.33 -11.67 -3.22
N THR A 117 4.06 -12.79 -3.27
CA THR A 117 3.96 -13.75 -4.38
C THR A 117 2.59 -14.43 -4.46
N TRP A 118 1.97 -14.68 -3.30
CA TRP A 118 0.63 -15.28 -3.24
C TRP A 118 -0.41 -14.30 -3.77
N SER A 119 -0.39 -13.02 -3.37
CA SER A 119 -1.38 -12.03 -3.85
C SER A 119 -1.27 -11.80 -5.35
N ILE A 120 -0.06 -11.78 -5.92
CA ILE A 120 0.16 -11.71 -7.37
C ILE A 120 -0.43 -12.94 -8.08
N ALA A 121 -0.15 -14.14 -7.58
CA ALA A 121 -0.66 -15.38 -8.18
C ALA A 121 -2.20 -15.46 -8.12
N GLN A 122 -2.79 -15.04 -7.01
CA GLN A 122 -4.24 -14.98 -6.85
C GLN A 122 -4.88 -13.95 -7.80
N TYR A 123 -4.26 -12.79 -7.97
CA TYR A 123 -4.76 -11.79 -8.91
C TYR A 123 -4.69 -12.28 -10.37
N MET A 124 -3.60 -12.93 -10.76
CA MET A 124 -3.48 -13.58 -12.08
C MET A 124 -4.54 -14.66 -12.27
N ALA A 125 -4.75 -15.52 -11.26
CA ALA A 125 -5.81 -16.52 -11.32
C ALA A 125 -7.20 -15.89 -11.45
N ALA A 126 -7.46 -14.78 -10.75
CA ALA A 126 -8.72 -14.04 -10.82
C ALA A 126 -8.96 -13.39 -12.20
N GLN A 127 -7.91 -13.01 -12.94
CA GLN A 127 -8.02 -12.51 -14.31
C GLN A 127 -8.53 -13.58 -15.29
N GLU A 128 -8.15 -14.83 -15.09
CA GLU A 128 -8.59 -15.96 -15.92
C GLU A 128 -10.00 -16.47 -15.57
N MET A 129 -10.59 -15.99 -14.47
CA MET A 129 -11.91 -16.40 -14.00
C MET A 129 -13.04 -15.55 -14.60
N ASN A 130 -14.16 -16.21 -14.89
CA ASN A 130 -15.40 -15.50 -15.20
C ASN A 130 -15.86 -14.65 -13.99
N PRO A 131 -16.48 -13.48 -14.21
CA PRO A 131 -17.11 -12.70 -13.16
C PRO A 131 -18.05 -13.55 -12.30
N GLY A 132 -17.92 -13.45 -10.98
CA GLY A 132 -18.77 -14.18 -10.04
C GLY A 132 -18.13 -14.30 -8.65
N ALA A 133 -18.88 -14.95 -7.74
CA ALA A 133 -18.58 -14.99 -6.31
C ALA A 133 -17.15 -15.50 -5.98
N GLN A 134 -16.61 -16.42 -6.77
CA GLN A 134 -15.25 -16.93 -6.55
C GLN A 134 -14.18 -15.87 -6.83
N ARG A 135 -14.32 -15.12 -7.94
CA ARG A 135 -13.39 -14.03 -8.27
C ARG A 135 -13.49 -12.91 -7.23
N ASP A 136 -14.71 -12.58 -6.81
CA ASP A 136 -14.96 -11.54 -5.81
C ASP A 136 -14.38 -11.90 -4.45
N ALA A 137 -14.43 -13.20 -4.07
CA ALA A 137 -13.79 -13.70 -2.85
C ALA A 137 -12.27 -13.54 -2.89
N ILE A 138 -11.61 -13.87 -4.01
CA ILE A 138 -10.16 -13.69 -4.18
C ILE A 138 -9.77 -12.21 -4.08
N VAL A 139 -10.51 -11.33 -4.75
CA VAL A 139 -10.28 -9.88 -4.66
C VAL A 139 -10.43 -9.39 -3.22
N ALA A 140 -11.44 -9.88 -2.49
CA ALA A 140 -11.63 -9.53 -1.09
C ALA A 140 -10.45 -10.00 -0.20
N GLU A 141 -9.88 -11.18 -0.46
CA GLU A 141 -8.70 -11.66 0.27
C GLU A 141 -7.45 -10.80 -0.02
N ILE A 142 -7.22 -10.41 -1.28
CA ILE A 142 -6.12 -9.51 -1.66
C ILE A 142 -6.28 -8.14 -1.02
N LEU A 143 -7.50 -7.59 -1.03
CA LEU A 143 -7.80 -6.32 -0.36
C LEU A 143 -7.56 -6.40 1.14
N LYS A 144 -7.95 -7.51 1.77
CA LYS A 144 -7.72 -7.74 3.19
C LYS A 144 -6.23 -7.81 3.52
N TYR A 145 -5.45 -8.51 2.70
CA TYR A 145 -3.99 -8.57 2.84
C TYR A 145 -3.36 -7.17 2.78
N ASN A 146 -3.75 -6.36 1.79
CA ASN A 146 -3.25 -4.99 1.66
C ASN A 146 -3.68 -4.07 2.82
N GLU A 147 -4.89 -4.24 3.35
CA GLU A 147 -5.35 -3.52 4.54
C GLU A 147 -4.48 -3.86 5.76
N GLU A 148 -4.12 -5.13 5.95
CA GLU A 148 -3.23 -5.55 7.03
C GLU A 148 -1.80 -5.02 6.86
N ASP A 149 -1.28 -4.95 5.64
CA ASP A 149 0.03 -4.33 5.38
C ASP A 149 0.04 -2.83 5.75
N LEU A 150 -1.05 -2.12 5.49
CA LEU A 150 -1.21 -0.72 5.93
C LEU A 150 -1.25 -0.63 7.47
N ALA A 151 -2.01 -1.51 8.12
CA ALA A 151 -2.12 -1.56 9.57
C ALA A 151 -0.78 -1.92 10.25
N ALA A 152 -0.02 -2.87 9.67
CA ALA A 152 1.31 -3.24 10.11
C ALA A 152 2.29 -2.07 9.96
N THR A 153 2.28 -1.40 8.81
CA THR A 153 3.11 -0.21 8.55
C THR A 153 2.83 0.89 9.56
N TRP A 154 1.56 1.13 9.87
CA TRP A 154 1.16 2.08 10.92
C TRP A 154 1.63 1.66 12.31
N ALA A 155 1.48 0.38 12.68
CA ALA A 155 1.94 -0.12 13.97
C ALA A 155 3.45 0.07 14.15
N VAL A 156 4.24 -0.21 13.11
CA VAL A 156 5.69 0.02 13.11
C VAL A 156 6.01 1.52 13.23
N LEU A 157 5.33 2.39 12.50
CA LEU A 157 5.51 3.84 12.62
C LEU A 157 5.18 4.35 14.03
N ALA A 158 4.05 3.90 14.60
CA ALA A 158 3.61 4.28 15.94
C ALA A 158 4.64 3.83 16.99
N TRP A 159 5.16 2.61 16.85
CA TRP A 159 6.24 2.10 17.69
C TRP A 159 7.51 2.96 17.57
N LEU A 160 8.00 3.24 16.34
CA LEU A 160 9.18 4.07 16.10
C LEU A 160 9.07 5.47 16.71
N ARG A 161 7.87 6.07 16.70
CA ARG A 161 7.61 7.38 17.30
C ARG A 161 7.58 7.38 18.83
N GLY A 162 7.41 6.20 19.44
CA GLY A 162 7.38 6.02 20.89
C GLY A 162 8.73 5.66 21.51
N LEU A 163 9.76 5.44 20.69
CA LEU A 163 11.15 5.24 21.13
C LEU A 163 11.80 6.57 21.55
#